data_AF-Q26DG3-F1
#
_entry.id   AF-Q26DG3-F1
#
_cell.length_a   1.000
_cell.length_b   1.000
_cell.length_c   1.000
_cell.angle_alpha   90.00
_cell.angle_beta   90.00
_cell.angle_gamma   90.00
#
_symmetry.space_group_name_H-M   'P 1'
#
loop_
_entity.id
_entity.type
_entity.pdbx_description
1 polymer ?
#
loop_
_entity_poly.entity_id
_entity_poly.type
_entity_poly.pdbx_seq_one_letter_code
_entity_poly.pdbx_strand_id
1 'polypeptide(L)'
;MKMKNLKYIVTSCLFIFIVIACNPDDDSTTVAVRDRQEVDLEDQLELQDYLDTHFWNYEDYANNPTGSDFEIKFDSLVGVNANKIPLSQQVTTSTLRREDIDYTVYTLNVRQGGGAKSPSFADSTLVSYKGYQLNKEMNDDGSYQQIVFDSSTNAIWFDLPQVVSGFMEGVTQFNEATSITPQPDGTLLYENGGIGAVFMPSGLGYFSSSVSSIPAYSPLVFTFQLRAVKITDHDGDGIFSKFEDLDGDRNLRSSDDVDNTDEDTIGAFNYIDADDDNDGVDTIDENADPNGDGDPSDALDTDGDGIPDYLDADTAIAVTT
;
A
#
# COMPACT_ATOMS: atom_id res chain seq x y z
N MET A 1 -69.69 -37.16 -31.40
CA MET A 1 -69.47 -37.74 -32.74
C MET A 1 -68.88 -36.66 -33.65
N LYS A 2 -67.83 -37.01 -34.40
CA LYS A 2 -67.03 -36.21 -35.35
C LYS A 2 -65.84 -35.45 -34.78
N MET A 3 -64.73 -36.19 -34.69
CA MET A 3 -63.41 -35.72 -35.13
C MET A 3 -63.47 -35.37 -36.63
N LYS A 4 -62.82 -34.27 -37.03
CA LYS A 4 -62.24 -34.03 -38.37
C LYS A 4 -60.99 -33.18 -38.15
N ASN A 5 -59.80 -33.77 -38.14
CA ASN A 5 -58.87 -33.90 -39.28
C ASN A 5 -58.28 -32.56 -39.79
N LEU A 6 -57.17 -32.18 -39.16
CA LEU A 6 -55.82 -32.04 -39.75
C LEU A 6 -55.68 -31.51 -41.19
N LYS A 7 -55.02 -30.35 -41.35
CA LYS A 7 -54.02 -30.10 -42.42
C LYS A 7 -52.95 -29.11 -41.93
N TYR A 8 -51.69 -29.55 -41.98
CA TYR A 8 -50.48 -28.78 -41.74
C TYR A 8 -50.26 -27.72 -42.81
N ILE A 9 -49.87 -26.50 -42.43
CA ILE A 9 -49.07 -25.61 -43.27
C ILE A 9 -47.91 -25.10 -42.41
N VAL A 10 -46.73 -25.56 -42.82
CA VAL A 10 -45.42 -25.14 -42.35
C VAL A 10 -45.19 -23.71 -42.84
N THR A 11 -44.97 -22.77 -41.93
CA THR A 11 -44.37 -21.49 -42.28
C THR A 11 -43.42 -21.05 -41.17
N SER A 12 -42.14 -21.40 -41.38
CA SER A 12 -40.94 -20.65 -41.02
C SER A 12 -40.94 -19.92 -39.68
N CYS A 13 -40.32 -20.53 -38.66
CA CYS A 13 -39.76 -19.81 -37.51
C CYS A 13 -38.73 -18.79 -38.01
N LEU A 14 -39.15 -17.53 -38.14
CA LEU A 14 -38.25 -16.40 -38.12
C LEU A 14 -38.36 -15.79 -36.72
N PHE A 15 -37.57 -16.34 -35.79
CA PHE A 15 -37.25 -15.63 -34.56
C PHE A 15 -36.40 -14.43 -35.00
N ILE A 16 -37.04 -13.27 -35.09
CA ILE A 16 -36.31 -12.00 -35.11
C ILE A 16 -35.68 -11.91 -33.71
N PHE A 17 -34.42 -12.32 -33.62
CA PHE A 17 -33.53 -11.79 -32.60
C PHE A 17 -33.48 -10.29 -32.83
N ILE A 18 -34.21 -9.54 -32.02
CA ILE A 18 -33.88 -8.15 -31.79
C ILE A 18 -32.54 -8.21 -31.06
N VAL A 19 -31.45 -8.18 -31.83
CA VAL A 19 -30.18 -7.67 -31.35
C VAL A 19 -30.50 -6.25 -30.88
N ILE A 20 -30.56 -6.07 -29.57
CA ILE A 20 -30.45 -4.76 -28.95
C ILE A 20 -29.03 -4.32 -29.32
N ALA A 21 -28.92 -3.60 -30.42
CA ALA A 21 -27.78 -2.74 -30.65
C ALA A 21 -27.81 -1.73 -29.51
N CYS A 22 -26.83 -1.79 -28.61
CA CYS A 22 -26.51 -0.66 -27.76
C CYS A 22 -26.37 0.55 -28.68
N ASN A 23 -27.13 1.60 -28.41
CA ASN A 23 -26.82 2.91 -28.98
C ASN A 23 -25.39 3.27 -28.56
N PRO A 24 -24.56 3.77 -29.47
CA PRO A 24 -23.24 4.26 -29.12
C PRO A 24 -23.41 5.70 -28.67
N ASP A 25 -23.75 5.96 -27.41
CA ASP A 25 -23.79 7.33 -26.86
C ASP A 25 -23.89 7.32 -25.32
N ASP A 26 -23.06 6.49 -24.67
CA ASP A 26 -22.64 6.72 -23.29
C ASP A 26 -21.12 6.56 -23.28
N ASP A 27 -20.40 7.66 -23.56
CA ASP A 27 -18.95 7.77 -23.35
C ASP A 27 -18.69 7.75 -21.83
N SER A 28 -18.88 6.58 -21.20
CA SER A 28 -18.16 6.28 -19.98
C SER A 28 -16.70 6.15 -20.38
N THR A 29 -15.87 7.12 -20.00
CA THR A 29 -14.42 7.06 -20.19
C THR A 29 -13.81 6.03 -19.22
N THR A 30 -14.24 4.77 -19.34
CA THR A 30 -13.66 3.67 -18.57
C THR A 30 -12.28 3.40 -19.14
N VAL A 31 -11.25 3.68 -18.33
CA VAL A 31 -9.88 3.30 -18.69
C VAL A 31 -9.85 1.78 -18.80
N ALA A 32 -9.47 1.26 -19.96
CA ALA A 32 -9.41 -0.17 -20.19
C ALA A 32 -8.29 -0.79 -19.35
N VAL A 33 -8.62 -1.81 -18.54
CA VAL A 33 -7.64 -2.54 -17.73
C VAL A 33 -6.65 -3.25 -18.65
N ARG A 34 -5.37 -2.88 -18.54
CA ARG A 34 -4.23 -3.45 -19.25
C ARG A 34 -3.59 -4.60 -18.47
N ASP A 35 -2.79 -5.40 -19.16
CA ASP A 35 -1.97 -6.44 -18.55
C ASP A 35 -0.96 -5.83 -17.56
N ARG A 36 -0.92 -6.34 -16.33
CA ARG A 36 -0.07 -5.78 -15.25
C ARG A 36 1.41 -5.91 -15.57
N GLN A 37 1.83 -7.03 -16.17
CA GLN A 37 3.24 -7.26 -16.51
C GLN A 37 3.70 -6.34 -17.65
N GLU A 38 2.85 -6.10 -18.66
CA GLU A 38 3.12 -5.14 -19.73
C GLU A 38 3.28 -3.72 -19.19
N VAL A 39 2.36 -3.28 -18.33
CA VAL A 39 2.41 -1.94 -17.73
C VAL A 39 3.60 -1.79 -16.80
N ASP A 40 3.93 -2.79 -15.98
CA ASP A 40 5.12 -2.72 -15.12
C ASP A 40 6.38 -2.52 -15.97
N LEU A 41 6.54 -3.23 -17.09
CA LEU A 41 7.69 -3.04 -17.98
C LEU A 41 7.79 -1.61 -18.53
N GLU A 42 6.66 -0.95 -18.80
CA GLU A 42 6.63 0.46 -19.21
C GLU A 42 6.98 1.39 -18.05
N ASP A 43 6.36 1.19 -16.88
CA ASP A 43 6.59 1.96 -15.68
C ASP A 43 8.06 1.89 -15.24
N GLN A 44 8.69 0.73 -15.31
CA GLN A 44 10.11 0.55 -14.98
C GLN A 44 11.03 1.34 -15.92
N LEU A 45 10.68 1.46 -17.21
CA LEU A 45 11.42 2.30 -18.15
C LEU A 45 11.29 3.79 -17.81
N GLU A 46 10.08 4.24 -17.45
CA GLU A 46 9.84 5.63 -17.04
C GLU A 46 10.56 5.97 -15.72
N LEU A 47 10.51 5.07 -14.74
CA LEU A 47 11.22 5.21 -13.47
C LEU A 47 12.73 5.25 -13.69
N GLN A 48 13.28 4.36 -14.51
CA GLN A 48 14.71 4.34 -14.80
C GLN A 48 15.16 5.62 -15.53
N ASP A 49 14.41 6.09 -16.52
CA ASP A 49 14.70 7.37 -17.19
C ASP A 49 14.65 8.53 -16.20
N TYR A 50 13.64 8.57 -15.33
CA TYR A 50 13.55 9.59 -14.30
C TYR A 50 14.78 9.56 -13.36
N LEU A 51 15.16 8.37 -12.87
CA LEU A 51 16.29 8.18 -11.97
C LEU A 51 17.63 8.55 -12.63
N ASP A 52 17.78 8.30 -13.93
CA ASP A 52 18.99 8.63 -14.69
C ASP A 52 19.09 10.11 -15.07
N THR A 53 17.96 10.81 -15.14
CA THR A 53 17.89 12.21 -15.61
C THR A 53 17.66 13.22 -14.48
N HIS A 54 17.49 12.77 -13.24
CA HIS A 54 17.25 13.63 -12.08
C HIS A 54 18.26 13.41 -10.96
N PHE A 55 18.39 14.43 -10.13
CA PHE A 55 19.11 14.40 -8.86
C PHE A 55 18.22 15.00 -7.76
N TRP A 56 18.61 14.80 -6.50
CA TRP A 56 17.98 15.48 -5.36
C TRP A 56 18.93 16.53 -4.77
N ASN A 57 18.41 17.41 -3.93
CA ASN A 57 19.15 18.50 -3.29
C ASN A 57 20.17 18.06 -2.20
N TYR A 58 21.04 17.08 -2.50
CA TYR A 58 22.03 16.51 -1.56
C TYR A 58 23.07 17.52 -1.06
N GLU A 59 23.39 18.55 -1.84
CA GLU A 59 24.31 19.61 -1.40
C GLU A 59 23.66 20.52 -0.36
N ASP A 60 22.36 20.79 -0.48
CA ASP A 60 21.61 21.52 0.55
C ASP A 60 21.54 20.70 1.84
N TYR A 61 21.34 19.38 1.70
CA TYR A 61 21.34 18.46 2.83
C TYR A 61 22.68 18.42 3.56
N ALA A 62 23.80 18.43 2.82
CA ALA A 62 25.13 18.47 3.43
C ALA A 62 25.36 19.73 4.29
N ASN A 63 24.60 20.80 4.05
CA ASN A 63 24.61 22.04 4.82
C ASN A 63 23.48 22.12 5.87
N ASN A 64 22.61 21.11 5.95
CA ASN A 64 21.50 21.06 6.90
C ASN A 64 22.03 20.80 8.33
N PRO A 65 21.50 21.49 9.36
CA PRO A 65 21.90 21.22 10.72
C PRO A 65 21.57 19.77 11.11
N THR A 66 22.56 19.08 11.68
CA THR A 66 22.43 17.66 12.03
C THR A 66 21.16 17.37 12.81
N GLY A 67 20.43 16.34 12.38
CA GLY A 67 19.20 15.87 13.03
C GLY A 67 17.97 16.71 12.76
N SER A 68 18.08 17.83 12.05
CA SER A 68 16.93 18.67 11.70
C SER A 68 16.09 18.06 10.58
N ASP A 69 14.90 18.60 10.40
CA ASP A 69 14.07 18.32 9.24
C ASP A 69 14.73 18.76 7.94
N PHE A 70 14.39 18.06 6.87
CA PHE A 70 14.87 18.36 5.53
C PHE A 70 13.82 18.00 4.49
N GLU A 71 13.59 18.93 3.56
CA GLU A 71 12.70 18.72 2.43
C GLU A 71 13.52 18.25 1.22
N ILE A 72 13.25 17.01 0.78
CA ILE A 72 13.80 16.48 -0.47
C ILE A 72 13.15 17.21 -1.64
N LYS A 73 13.98 17.70 -2.56
CA LYS A 73 13.56 18.32 -3.82
C LYS A 73 14.32 17.66 -4.95
N PHE A 74 13.61 17.41 -6.05
CA PHE A 74 14.17 16.84 -7.26
C PHE A 74 14.35 17.92 -8.32
N ASP A 75 15.41 17.79 -9.10
CA ASP A 75 15.66 18.63 -10.28
C ASP A 75 16.36 17.79 -11.36
N SER A 76 16.31 18.27 -12.59
CA SER A 76 16.84 17.60 -13.78
C SER A 76 18.33 17.86 -13.99
N LEU A 77 19.02 16.88 -14.57
CA LEU A 77 20.44 16.89 -14.91
C LEU A 77 20.71 17.65 -16.22
N VAL A 78 20.31 18.92 -16.25
CA VAL A 78 20.49 19.79 -17.43
C VAL A 78 21.22 21.07 -17.08
N GLY A 79 21.83 21.70 -18.07
CA GLY A 79 22.50 23.00 -17.91
C GLY A 79 23.54 23.00 -16.80
N VAL A 80 23.34 23.85 -15.78
CA VAL A 80 24.26 23.95 -14.63
C VAL A 80 24.26 22.71 -13.74
N ASN A 81 23.23 21.87 -13.82
CA ASN A 81 23.07 20.66 -13.03
C ASN A 81 23.55 19.40 -13.76
N ALA A 82 24.04 19.50 -15.01
CA ALA A 82 24.41 18.34 -15.83
C ALA A 82 25.53 17.46 -15.24
N ASN A 83 26.32 17.97 -14.28
CA ASN A 83 27.39 17.24 -13.61
C ASN A 83 27.01 16.72 -12.20
N LYS A 84 25.74 16.85 -11.78
CA LYS A 84 25.27 16.31 -10.50
C LYS A 84 25.17 14.78 -10.57
N ILE A 85 25.12 14.14 -9.41
CA ILE A 85 25.01 12.68 -9.32
C ILE A 85 23.55 12.28 -9.58
N PRO A 86 23.26 11.37 -10.53
CA PRO A 86 21.90 10.90 -10.79
C PRO A 86 21.33 10.12 -9.61
N LEU A 87 20.00 10.10 -9.48
CA LEU A 87 19.29 9.30 -8.49
C LEU A 87 19.54 7.81 -8.68
N SER A 88 19.71 7.34 -9.92
CA SER A 88 20.00 5.92 -10.23
C SER A 88 21.28 5.38 -9.57
N GLN A 89 22.20 6.26 -9.16
CA GLN A 89 23.41 5.89 -8.41
C GLN A 89 23.27 6.02 -6.90
N GLN A 90 22.11 6.46 -6.41
CA GLN A 90 21.86 6.82 -5.01
C GLN A 90 20.67 6.08 -4.40
N VAL A 91 19.82 5.45 -5.21
CA VAL A 91 18.72 4.61 -4.75
C VAL A 91 19.16 3.17 -4.55
N THR A 92 18.48 2.47 -3.64
CA THR A 92 18.50 1.01 -3.51
C THR A 92 17.19 0.43 -4.03
N THR A 93 17.17 -0.86 -4.35
CA THR A 93 15.96 -1.55 -4.82
C THR A 93 15.44 -2.54 -3.77
N SER A 94 14.12 -2.70 -3.72
CA SER A 94 13.44 -3.82 -3.09
C SER A 94 12.40 -4.41 -4.04
N THR A 95 11.93 -5.62 -3.74
CA THR A 95 10.92 -6.33 -4.53
C THR A 95 9.68 -6.51 -3.67
N LEU A 96 8.51 -6.15 -4.22
CA LEU A 96 7.22 -6.37 -3.59
C LEU A 96 6.31 -7.11 -4.56
N ARG A 97 5.85 -8.30 -4.14
CA ARG A 97 4.94 -9.11 -4.94
C ARG A 97 3.51 -8.64 -4.71
N ARG A 98 2.78 -8.35 -5.78
CA ARG A 98 1.33 -8.11 -5.77
C ARG A 98 0.74 -8.68 -7.03
N GLU A 99 -0.40 -9.37 -6.94
CA GLU A 99 -1.16 -9.79 -8.12
C GLU A 99 -0.30 -10.64 -9.09
N ASP A 100 0.50 -11.54 -8.53
CA ASP A 100 1.47 -12.39 -9.23
C ASP A 100 2.62 -11.69 -9.96
N ILE A 101 2.81 -10.39 -9.76
CA ILE A 101 3.91 -9.61 -10.34
C ILE A 101 4.91 -9.22 -9.24
N ASP A 102 6.19 -9.46 -9.51
CA ASP A 102 7.30 -9.03 -8.65
C ASP A 102 7.75 -7.61 -9.05
N TYR A 103 7.13 -6.60 -8.45
CA TYR A 103 7.43 -5.20 -8.76
C TYR A 103 8.75 -4.76 -8.14
N THR A 104 9.53 -3.97 -8.88
CA THR A 104 10.73 -3.31 -8.34
C THR A 104 10.37 -1.92 -7.80
N VAL A 105 10.75 -1.66 -6.55
CA VAL A 105 10.62 -0.38 -5.86
C VAL A 105 12.00 0.22 -5.66
N TYR A 106 12.14 1.53 -5.87
CA TYR A 106 13.40 2.25 -5.66
C TYR A 106 13.29 3.16 -4.45
N THR A 107 14.24 3.08 -3.53
CA THR A 107 14.24 3.86 -2.28
C THR A 107 15.50 4.72 -2.21
N LEU A 108 15.32 6.03 -2.03
CA LEU A 108 16.38 6.97 -1.66
C LEU A 108 16.42 7.10 -0.14
N ASN A 109 17.50 6.63 0.49
CA ASN A 109 17.74 6.81 1.92
C ASN A 109 18.61 8.05 2.17
N VAL A 110 17.98 9.15 2.60
CA VAL A 110 18.67 10.39 2.98
C VAL A 110 19.13 10.35 4.44
N ARG A 111 18.27 9.80 5.31
CA ARG A 111 18.57 9.53 6.71
C ARG A 111 17.77 8.33 7.18
N GLN A 112 18.43 7.31 7.72
CA GLN A 112 17.77 6.11 8.25
C GLN A 112 16.73 6.44 9.34
N GLY A 113 17.02 7.44 10.17
CA GLY A 113 16.30 7.67 11.43
C GLY A 113 17.11 7.12 12.60
N GLY A 114 17.06 7.80 13.75
CA GLY A 114 17.84 7.43 14.93
C GLY A 114 17.03 6.76 16.04
N GLY A 115 15.70 6.74 15.92
CA GLY A 115 14.80 6.12 16.88
C GLY A 115 14.89 4.59 16.88
N ALA A 116 14.37 3.97 17.94
CA ALA A 116 14.52 2.53 18.16
C ALA A 116 13.60 1.69 17.27
N LYS A 117 12.44 2.22 16.88
CA LYS A 117 11.43 1.49 16.11
C LYS A 117 11.56 1.71 14.61
N SER A 118 11.28 0.65 13.87
CA SER A 118 11.02 0.62 12.43
C SER A 118 9.63 0.00 12.27
N PRO A 119 8.74 0.54 11.42
CA PRO A 119 7.43 -0.05 11.24
C PRO A 119 7.52 -1.32 10.39
N SER A 120 6.67 -2.30 10.71
CA SER A 120 6.25 -3.36 9.80
C SER A 120 5.24 -2.84 8.78
N PHE A 121 4.83 -3.68 7.84
CA PHE A 121 3.79 -3.35 6.86
C PHE A 121 2.40 -3.15 7.49
N ALA A 122 2.21 -3.64 8.72
CA ALA A 122 0.96 -3.61 9.46
C ALA A 122 0.85 -2.45 10.47
N ASP A 123 1.91 -1.65 10.61
CA ASP A 123 1.99 -0.67 11.69
C ASP A 123 1.40 0.69 11.31
N SER A 124 1.15 1.50 12.33
CA SER A 124 0.80 2.91 12.15
C SER A 124 2.06 3.78 12.18
N THR A 125 2.13 4.77 11.28
CA THR A 125 3.26 5.70 11.16
C THR A 125 2.83 7.16 11.17
N LEU A 126 3.52 7.99 11.95
CA LEU A 126 3.35 9.44 11.91
C LEU A 126 4.34 10.02 10.89
N VAL A 127 3.84 10.60 9.80
CA VAL A 127 4.69 11.08 8.70
C VAL A 127 4.35 12.50 8.25
N SER A 128 5.38 13.25 7.85
CA SER A 128 5.21 14.39 6.94
C SER A 128 5.58 13.93 5.53
N TYR A 129 4.73 14.13 4.53
CA TYR A 129 4.97 13.59 3.19
C TYR A 129 4.53 14.52 2.06
N LYS A 130 5.03 14.22 0.86
CA LYS A 130 4.57 14.77 -0.42
C LYS A 130 4.57 13.68 -1.48
N GLY A 131 3.46 13.57 -2.21
CA GLY A 131 3.30 12.69 -3.37
C GLY A 131 3.43 13.48 -4.67
N TYR A 132 4.21 12.93 -5.60
CA TYR A 132 4.51 13.52 -6.90
C TYR A 132 4.25 12.56 -8.04
N GLN A 133 3.79 13.07 -9.17
CA GLN A 133 3.85 12.34 -10.44
C GLN A 133 5.28 12.40 -11.00
N LEU A 134 5.64 11.44 -11.85
CA LEU A 134 6.85 11.56 -12.68
C LEU A 134 6.69 12.64 -13.75
N ASN A 135 5.46 12.81 -14.25
CA ASN A 135 5.12 13.83 -15.22
C ASN A 135 5.40 15.24 -14.69
N LYS A 136 5.80 16.11 -15.60
CA LYS A 136 6.19 17.48 -15.31
C LYS A 136 5.24 18.46 -15.98
N GLU A 137 5.05 19.60 -15.34
CA GLU A 137 4.55 20.79 -16.01
C GLU A 137 5.73 21.68 -16.40
N MET A 138 5.70 22.20 -17.62
CA MET A 138 6.64 23.23 -18.05
C MET A 138 6.09 24.59 -17.66
N ASN A 139 6.84 25.34 -16.87
CA ASN A 139 6.51 26.73 -16.58
C ASN A 139 6.69 27.60 -17.82
N ASP A 140 6.02 28.76 -17.82
CA ASP A 140 6.13 29.76 -18.90
C ASP A 140 7.58 30.27 -19.11
N ASP A 141 8.44 30.15 -18.10
CA ASP A 141 9.85 30.52 -18.16
C ASP A 141 10.78 29.39 -18.62
N GLY A 142 10.22 28.23 -18.96
CA GLY A 142 10.95 27.03 -19.40
C GLY A 142 11.58 26.23 -18.26
N SER A 143 11.29 26.56 -16.99
CA SER A 143 11.65 25.74 -15.84
C SER A 143 10.69 24.58 -15.63
N TYR A 144 11.17 23.52 -15.00
CA TYR A 144 10.37 22.34 -14.66
C TYR A 144 9.66 22.55 -13.33
N GLN A 145 8.37 22.18 -13.28
CA GLN A 145 7.64 22.01 -12.03
C GLN A 145 7.16 20.57 -11.92
N GLN A 146 7.54 19.92 -10.82
CA GLN A 146 7.02 18.60 -10.48
C GLN A 146 5.57 18.71 -9.99
N ILE A 147 4.70 17.84 -10.49
CA ILE A 147 3.28 17.86 -10.16
C ILE A 147 3.08 17.18 -8.80
N VAL A 148 2.75 17.99 -7.78
CA VAL A 148 2.36 17.49 -6.46
C VAL A 148 0.87 17.15 -6.49
N PHE A 149 0.51 15.90 -6.19
CA PHE A 149 -0.89 15.47 -6.14
C PHE A 149 -1.44 15.38 -4.71
N ASP A 150 -0.57 15.19 -3.72
CA ASP A 150 -0.95 15.12 -2.31
C ASP A 150 0.21 15.56 -1.41
N SER A 151 -0.09 16.13 -0.24
CA SER A 151 0.92 16.51 0.75
C SER A 151 0.31 16.81 2.11
N SER A 152 1.12 16.64 3.15
CA SER A 152 0.78 17.08 4.50
C SER A 152 1.68 18.22 4.98
N THR A 153 1.06 19.30 5.48
CA THR A 153 1.82 20.40 6.12
C THR A 153 2.23 20.02 7.54
N ASN A 154 1.30 19.42 8.29
CA ASN A 154 1.56 18.83 9.60
C ASN A 154 1.74 17.32 9.44
N ALA A 155 2.52 16.69 10.33
CA ALA A 155 2.61 15.25 10.32
C ALA A 155 1.24 14.61 10.61
N ILE A 156 0.90 13.54 9.90
CA ILE A 156 -0.35 12.79 10.04
C ILE A 156 -0.07 11.31 10.27
N TRP A 157 -0.97 10.63 10.98
CA TRP A 157 -0.92 9.19 11.13
C TRP A 157 -1.46 8.52 9.88
N PHE A 158 -0.68 7.59 9.33
CA PHE A 158 -1.15 6.61 8.37
C PHE A 158 -1.17 5.24 9.01
N ASP A 159 -2.23 4.52 8.71
CA ASP A 159 -2.32 3.10 8.90
C ASP A 159 -1.77 2.40 7.65
N LEU A 160 -0.63 1.70 7.76
CA LEU A 160 0.11 1.22 6.58
C LEU A 160 -0.62 0.14 5.75
N PRO A 161 -1.47 -0.73 6.30
CA PRO A 161 -2.39 -1.56 5.51
C PRO A 161 -3.35 -0.77 4.61
N GLN A 162 -3.57 0.52 4.86
CA GLN A 162 -4.55 1.33 4.12
C GLN A 162 -3.93 2.29 3.09
N VAL A 163 -2.60 2.33 2.98
CA VAL A 163 -1.91 3.16 1.98
C VAL A 163 -1.50 2.33 0.78
N VAL A 164 -1.16 2.99 -0.33
CA VAL A 164 -0.64 2.32 -1.52
C VAL A 164 0.63 1.52 -1.18
N SER A 165 0.73 0.27 -1.65
CA SER A 165 1.72 -0.69 -1.17
C SER A 165 3.17 -0.23 -1.39
N GLY A 166 3.46 0.54 -2.45
CA GLY A 166 4.80 1.07 -2.65
C GLY A 166 5.18 2.19 -1.65
N PHE A 167 4.21 2.96 -1.13
CA PHE A 167 4.49 3.90 -0.03
C PHE A 167 4.79 3.16 1.27
N MET A 168 4.00 2.14 1.59
CA MET A 168 4.25 1.24 2.72
C MET A 168 5.67 0.66 2.63
N GLU A 169 6.02 0.06 1.49
CA GLU A 169 7.34 -0.55 1.27
C GLU A 169 8.50 0.44 1.39
N GLY A 170 8.29 1.70 1.02
CA GLY A 170 9.27 2.76 1.21
C GLY A 170 9.46 3.12 2.68
N VAL A 171 8.37 3.34 3.43
CA VAL A 171 8.41 3.83 4.81
C VAL A 171 8.94 2.77 5.79
N THR A 172 8.63 1.49 5.58
CA THR A 172 9.08 0.36 6.43
C THR A 172 10.59 0.15 6.45
N GLN A 173 11.32 0.81 5.54
CA GLN A 173 12.79 0.76 5.48
C GLN A 173 13.46 1.77 6.44
N PHE A 174 12.69 2.58 7.17
CA PHE A 174 13.19 3.69 7.99
C PHE A 174 12.79 3.58 9.46
N ASN A 175 13.57 4.26 10.30
CA ASN A 175 13.35 4.37 11.73
C ASN A 175 12.69 5.70 12.13
N GLU A 176 11.99 5.68 13.25
CA GLU A 176 11.36 6.87 13.83
C GLU A 176 12.36 7.92 14.31
N ALA A 177 11.85 9.08 14.75
CA ALA A 177 12.65 10.13 15.36
C ALA A 177 13.20 9.69 16.73
N THR A 178 14.37 10.20 17.10
CA THR A 178 14.93 9.96 18.44
C THR A 178 14.15 10.68 19.54
N SER A 179 13.52 11.81 19.19
CA SER A 179 12.77 12.63 20.14
C SER A 179 11.67 13.41 19.42
N ILE A 180 10.59 13.67 20.16
CA ILE A 180 9.48 14.53 19.74
C ILE A 180 9.24 15.51 20.89
N THR A 181 9.53 16.79 20.67
CA THR A 181 9.50 17.82 21.71
C THR A 181 8.51 18.94 21.37
N PRO A 182 7.47 19.17 22.20
CA PRO A 182 6.54 20.29 22.01
C PRO A 182 7.26 21.64 22.09
N GLN A 183 6.91 22.55 21.19
CA GLN A 183 7.43 23.92 21.14
C GLN A 183 6.43 24.93 21.71
N PRO A 184 6.88 26.11 22.19
CA PRO A 184 6.00 27.14 22.76
C PRO A 184 4.94 27.70 21.82
N ASP A 185 5.14 27.57 20.51
CA ASP A 185 4.20 27.99 19.45
C ASP A 185 3.16 26.91 19.10
N GLY A 186 3.19 25.77 19.79
CA GLY A 186 2.28 24.65 19.58
C GLY A 186 2.71 23.67 18.48
N THR A 187 3.87 23.87 17.84
CA THR A 187 4.42 22.87 16.91
C THR A 187 5.17 21.77 17.66
N LEU A 188 5.49 20.70 16.95
CA LEU A 188 6.38 19.64 17.43
C LEU A 188 7.72 19.75 16.73
N LEU A 189 8.81 19.62 17.49
CA LEU A 189 10.16 19.43 16.97
C LEU A 189 10.46 17.93 16.94
N TYR A 190 10.90 17.44 15.79
CA TYR A 190 11.33 16.06 15.60
C TYR A 190 12.85 16.04 15.39
N GLU A 191 13.57 15.23 16.14
CA GLU A 191 15.03 15.09 15.95
C GLU A 191 15.36 13.72 15.37
N ASN A 192 16.25 13.70 14.35
CA ASN A 192 16.75 12.49 13.72
C ASN A 192 15.65 11.53 13.22
N GLY A 193 14.50 12.03 12.77
CA GLY A 193 13.49 11.19 12.09
C GLY A 193 14.02 10.65 10.76
N GLY A 194 13.55 9.48 10.32
CA GLY A 194 13.86 8.94 9.00
C GLY A 194 13.47 9.93 7.90
N ILE A 195 14.31 10.09 6.89
CA ILE A 195 14.07 10.95 5.72
C ILE A 195 14.37 10.14 4.48
N GLY A 196 13.39 10.01 3.60
CA GLY A 196 13.52 9.19 2.41
C GLY A 196 12.59 9.60 1.29
N ALA A 197 12.83 8.99 0.14
CA ALA A 197 11.90 8.99 -0.97
C ALA A 197 11.73 7.58 -1.52
N VAL A 198 10.54 7.27 -2.03
CA VAL A 198 10.24 6.01 -2.70
C VAL A 198 9.67 6.30 -4.08
N PHE A 199 10.15 5.56 -5.07
CA PHE A 199 9.71 5.61 -6.47
C PHE A 199 9.13 4.25 -6.82
N MET A 200 7.90 4.24 -7.31
CA MET A 200 7.13 3.00 -7.48
C MET A 200 6.34 2.98 -8.80
N PRO A 201 6.19 1.79 -9.41
CA PRO A 201 5.35 1.61 -10.58
C PRO A 201 3.88 1.82 -10.22
N SER A 202 3.06 2.09 -11.23
CA SER A 202 1.62 2.30 -11.06
C SER A 202 0.92 1.09 -10.45
N GLY A 203 1.41 -0.13 -10.69
CA GLY A 203 0.89 -1.37 -10.10
C GLY A 203 0.97 -1.44 -8.57
N LEU A 204 1.89 -0.71 -7.96
CA LEU A 204 2.00 -0.54 -6.50
C LEU A 204 1.39 0.78 -5.98
N GLY A 205 0.77 1.53 -6.89
CA GLY A 205 0.04 2.77 -6.66
C GLY A 205 -1.44 2.58 -6.95
N TYR A 206 -1.94 3.29 -7.97
CA TYR A 206 -3.36 3.30 -8.33
C TYR A 206 -3.67 2.53 -9.64
N PHE A 207 -2.67 1.99 -10.33
CA PHE A 207 -2.77 1.22 -11.57
C PHE A 207 -3.77 1.83 -12.57
N SER A 208 -4.86 1.15 -12.92
CA SER A 208 -5.87 1.63 -13.87
C SER A 208 -6.81 2.71 -13.33
N SER A 209 -6.77 2.97 -12.02
CA SER A 209 -7.66 3.93 -11.37
C SER A 209 -7.09 5.34 -11.51
N SER A 210 -7.89 6.24 -12.08
CA SER A 210 -7.63 7.67 -12.03
C SER A 210 -8.11 8.22 -10.68
N VAL A 211 -7.19 8.68 -9.84
CA VAL A 211 -7.49 9.20 -8.49
C VAL A 211 -7.08 10.67 -8.41
N SER A 212 -8.04 11.56 -8.18
CA SER A 212 -7.80 13.01 -8.10
C SER A 212 -7.09 13.54 -9.36
N SER A 213 -5.87 14.09 -9.22
CA SER A 213 -5.04 14.58 -10.32
C SER A 213 -4.13 13.51 -10.93
N ILE A 214 -4.13 12.28 -10.41
CA ILE A 214 -3.27 11.18 -10.87
C ILE A 214 -3.92 10.46 -12.06
N PRO A 215 -3.32 10.51 -13.27
CA PRO A 215 -3.78 9.71 -14.40
C PRO A 215 -3.64 8.21 -14.12
N ALA A 216 -4.47 7.40 -14.78
CA ALA A 216 -4.27 5.95 -14.78
C ALA A 216 -2.88 5.60 -15.35
N TYR A 217 -2.31 4.51 -14.85
CA TYR A 217 -1.00 3.98 -15.20
C TYR A 217 0.14 4.97 -14.96
N SER A 218 0.05 5.75 -13.87
CA SER A 218 1.12 6.69 -13.48
C SER A 218 2.04 6.06 -12.45
N PRO A 219 3.34 5.92 -12.73
CA PRO A 219 4.33 5.73 -11.67
C PRO A 219 4.39 6.98 -10.78
N LEU A 220 4.74 6.77 -9.51
CA LEU A 220 4.64 7.80 -8.48
C LEU A 220 5.92 7.89 -7.66
N VAL A 221 6.12 9.07 -7.06
CA VAL A 221 7.18 9.33 -6.09
C VAL A 221 6.55 9.86 -4.81
N PHE A 222 6.99 9.35 -3.67
CA PHE A 222 6.69 9.94 -2.37
C PHE A 222 7.99 10.35 -1.69
N THR A 223 8.07 11.57 -1.18
CA THR A 223 9.08 11.96 -0.20
C THR A 223 8.43 11.97 1.17
N PHE A 224 9.12 11.51 2.20
CA PHE A 224 8.58 11.46 3.54
C PHE A 224 9.64 11.74 4.61
N GLN A 225 9.15 12.15 5.77
CA GLN A 225 9.87 12.23 7.01
C GLN A 225 9.11 11.41 8.06
N LEU A 226 9.70 10.31 8.52
CA LEU A 226 9.12 9.40 9.51
C LEU A 226 9.36 9.95 10.92
N ARG A 227 8.28 10.23 11.64
CA ARG A 227 8.30 10.91 12.94
C ARG A 227 8.19 9.94 14.10
N ALA A 228 7.21 9.06 14.03
CA ALA A 228 6.89 8.11 15.08
C ALA A 228 6.35 6.82 14.48
N VAL A 229 6.61 5.70 15.15
CA VAL A 229 6.07 4.38 14.81
C VAL A 229 5.23 3.88 15.99
N LYS A 230 4.02 3.43 15.68
CA LYS A 230 3.18 2.67 16.60
C LYS A 230 3.10 1.25 16.05
N ILE A 231 3.66 0.29 16.81
CA ILE A 231 3.40 -1.12 16.55
C ILE A 231 1.94 -1.36 16.87
N THR A 232 1.19 -1.93 15.92
CA THR A 232 -0.26 -2.00 16.02
C THR A 232 -0.77 -3.41 16.26
N ASP A 233 -1.76 -3.45 17.12
CA ASP A 233 -2.77 -4.48 17.35
C ASP A 233 -4.07 -3.67 17.22
N HIS A 234 -4.90 -4.01 16.25
CA HIS A 234 -5.89 -3.12 15.65
C HIS A 234 -7.29 -3.33 16.24
N ASP A 235 -7.70 -4.57 16.41
CA ASP A 235 -8.87 -5.06 17.15
C ASP A 235 -8.64 -5.10 18.68
N GLY A 236 -7.38 -5.21 19.13
CA GLY A 236 -7.03 -5.28 20.54
C GLY A 236 -7.14 -6.68 21.13
N ASP A 237 -7.03 -7.72 20.31
CA ASP A 237 -7.16 -9.12 20.72
C ASP A 237 -5.88 -9.70 21.36
N GLY A 238 -4.77 -8.95 21.29
CA GLY A 238 -3.49 -9.32 21.87
C GLY A 238 -2.45 -9.80 20.85
N ILE A 239 -2.80 -9.99 19.59
CA ILE A 239 -1.88 -10.32 18.49
C ILE A 239 -1.48 -9.05 17.77
N PHE A 240 -0.18 -8.85 17.50
CA PHE A 240 0.20 -7.73 16.63
C PHE A 240 -0.17 -8.04 15.18
N SER A 241 -0.81 -7.08 14.52
CA SER A 241 -1.33 -7.20 13.15
C SER A 241 -0.35 -7.67 12.08
N LYS A 242 0.96 -7.54 12.33
CA LYS A 242 1.99 -8.09 11.42
C LYS A 242 2.06 -9.62 11.42
N PHE A 243 1.49 -10.28 12.43
CA PHE A 243 1.50 -11.73 12.57
C PHE A 243 0.24 -12.40 12.01
N GLU A 244 -0.72 -11.59 11.59
CA GLU A 244 -1.98 -12.01 10.96
C GLU A 244 -1.88 -11.98 9.43
N ASP A 245 -0.65 -11.93 8.93
CA ASP A 245 -0.25 -12.19 7.54
C ASP A 245 0.10 -13.67 7.45
N LEU A 246 -0.90 -14.51 7.16
CA LEU A 246 -0.80 -15.97 7.23
C LEU A 246 -0.02 -16.55 6.04
N ASP A 247 0.01 -15.85 4.91
CA ASP A 247 0.74 -16.28 3.71
C ASP A 247 2.12 -15.61 3.51
N GLY A 248 2.40 -14.57 4.29
CA GLY A 248 3.67 -13.85 4.30
C GLY A 248 3.88 -12.94 3.09
N ASP A 249 2.81 -12.55 2.38
CA ASP A 249 2.86 -11.65 1.22
C ASP A 249 2.99 -10.16 1.62
N ARG A 250 2.92 -9.88 2.93
CA ARG A 250 2.97 -8.54 3.53
C ARG A 250 1.78 -7.68 3.12
N ASN A 251 0.59 -8.25 3.05
CA ASN A 251 -0.66 -7.60 2.66
C ASN A 251 -1.88 -8.22 3.36
N LEU A 252 -2.18 -7.72 4.57
CA LEU A 252 -3.37 -8.08 5.38
C LEU A 252 -4.74 -7.82 4.73
N ARG A 253 -4.75 -7.39 3.46
CA ARG A 253 -5.94 -6.98 2.72
C ARG A 253 -5.89 -7.52 1.30
N SER A 254 -5.21 -8.65 1.10
CA SER A 254 -5.16 -9.37 -0.16
C SER A 254 -6.58 -9.78 -0.59
N SER A 255 -6.78 -9.98 -1.89
CA SER A 255 -8.10 -10.34 -2.43
C SER A 255 -8.37 -11.84 -2.46
N ASP A 256 -7.42 -12.65 -2.00
CA ASP A 256 -7.54 -14.12 -1.96
C ASP A 256 -8.06 -14.64 -0.62
N ASP A 257 -8.41 -13.73 0.29
CA ASP A 257 -9.05 -13.99 1.58
C ASP A 257 -8.24 -14.94 2.47
N VAL A 258 -6.92 -15.08 2.23
CA VAL A 258 -6.06 -15.99 3.02
C VAL A 258 -5.90 -15.48 4.46
N ASP A 259 -5.90 -14.17 4.65
CA ASP A 259 -5.85 -13.50 5.96
C ASP A 259 -7.27 -13.22 6.51
N ASN A 260 -8.29 -13.95 6.03
CA ASN A 260 -9.69 -13.86 6.45
C ASN A 260 -10.20 -15.26 6.80
N THR A 261 -9.90 -15.73 8.01
CA THR A 261 -9.98 -17.16 8.34
C THR A 261 -11.42 -17.69 8.43
N ASP A 262 -12.38 -16.83 8.74
CA ASP A 262 -13.81 -17.17 8.82
C ASP A 262 -14.64 -16.76 7.57
N GLU A 263 -13.99 -16.18 6.55
CA GLU A 263 -14.59 -15.65 5.31
C GLU A 263 -15.78 -14.69 5.55
N ASP A 264 -15.75 -13.97 6.66
CA ASP A 264 -16.76 -13.00 7.07
C ASP A 264 -16.77 -11.74 6.16
N THR A 265 -17.84 -10.95 6.24
CA THR A 265 -18.00 -9.71 5.45
C THR A 265 -17.94 -8.42 6.26
N ILE A 266 -17.82 -8.50 7.59
CA ILE A 266 -17.74 -7.37 8.54
C ILE A 266 -16.64 -7.66 9.57
N GLY A 267 -15.40 -7.29 9.26
CA GLY A 267 -14.27 -7.83 10.03
C GLY A 267 -13.29 -8.29 8.99
N ALA A 268 -13.64 -9.34 8.26
CA ALA A 268 -13.14 -9.79 6.96
C ALA A 268 -11.62 -9.92 6.78
N PHE A 269 -10.80 -9.48 7.71
CA PHE A 269 -9.40 -9.82 7.79
C PHE A 269 -9.08 -9.90 9.27
N ASN A 270 -8.37 -10.95 9.68
CA ASN A 270 -8.06 -11.26 11.07
C ASN A 270 -7.60 -10.01 11.84
N TYR A 271 -6.70 -9.21 11.23
CA TYR A 271 -6.12 -8.02 11.87
C TYR A 271 -7.07 -6.88 12.26
N ILE A 272 -8.36 -6.96 11.97
CA ILE A 272 -9.38 -6.02 12.42
C ILE A 272 -10.63 -6.75 12.91
N ASP A 273 -10.54 -8.06 13.08
CA ASP A 273 -11.52 -8.95 13.64
C ASP A 273 -11.10 -9.35 15.06
N ALA A 274 -12.06 -9.55 15.95
CA ALA A 274 -11.73 -9.95 17.33
C ALA A 274 -12.03 -11.43 17.59
N ASP A 275 -12.65 -12.11 16.64
CA ASP A 275 -13.08 -13.51 16.65
C ASP A 275 -12.72 -14.09 15.26
N ASP A 276 -11.43 -14.40 15.08
CA ASP A 276 -10.81 -14.65 13.77
C ASP A 276 -11.40 -15.85 13.01
N ASP A 277 -11.90 -16.84 13.74
CA ASP A 277 -12.48 -18.07 13.19
C ASP A 277 -14.01 -18.16 13.36
N ASN A 278 -14.59 -17.20 14.06
CA ASN A 278 -16.04 -17.02 14.26
C ASN A 278 -16.69 -18.23 14.97
N ASP A 279 -15.95 -18.86 15.88
CA ASP A 279 -16.48 -19.94 16.74
C ASP A 279 -17.39 -19.38 17.86
N GLY A 280 -17.33 -18.07 18.10
CA GLY A 280 -18.09 -17.32 19.09
C GLY A 280 -17.34 -17.04 20.40
N VAL A 281 -16.03 -17.26 20.42
CA VAL A 281 -15.11 -16.86 21.48
C VAL A 281 -14.08 -15.90 20.89
N ASP A 282 -13.96 -14.70 21.48
CA ASP A 282 -12.98 -13.72 21.01
C ASP A 282 -11.55 -14.31 21.10
N THR A 283 -10.69 -14.06 20.10
CA THR A 283 -9.29 -14.52 19.99
C THR A 283 -8.50 -14.33 21.29
N ILE A 284 -8.74 -13.22 22.00
CA ILE A 284 -8.10 -12.89 23.28
C ILE A 284 -8.40 -13.89 24.41
N ASP A 285 -9.57 -14.55 24.37
CA ASP A 285 -10.06 -15.51 25.35
C ASP A 285 -9.63 -16.96 25.03
N GLU A 286 -8.93 -17.17 23.90
CA GLU A 286 -8.48 -18.48 23.41
C GLU A 286 -6.98 -18.73 23.62
N ASN A 287 -6.32 -17.86 24.38
CA ASN A 287 -4.91 -18.00 24.76
C ASN A 287 -3.99 -18.02 23.51
N ALA A 288 -4.27 -17.13 22.56
CA ALA A 288 -3.50 -16.92 21.32
C ALA A 288 -2.08 -16.37 21.56
N ASP A 289 -1.86 -15.61 22.65
CA ASP A 289 -0.53 -15.16 23.09
C ASP A 289 -0.35 -15.40 24.60
N PRO A 290 0.05 -16.62 25.01
CA PRO A 290 0.18 -16.97 26.43
C PRO A 290 1.26 -16.18 27.18
N ASN A 291 2.27 -15.67 26.47
CA ASN A 291 3.40 -14.98 27.06
C ASN A 291 3.24 -13.44 27.10
N GLY A 292 2.33 -12.91 26.29
CA GLY A 292 1.94 -11.50 26.26
C GLY A 292 2.91 -10.60 25.51
N ASP A 293 3.67 -11.12 24.54
CA ASP A 293 4.61 -10.35 23.72
C ASP A 293 4.08 -9.94 22.33
N GLY A 294 2.83 -10.27 22.04
CA GLY A 294 2.08 -9.99 20.83
C GLY A 294 2.41 -10.91 19.66
N ASP A 295 3.24 -11.95 19.86
CA ASP A 295 3.64 -12.94 18.86
C ASP A 295 2.93 -14.28 19.13
N PRO A 296 2.06 -14.78 18.23
CA PRO A 296 1.26 -15.98 18.47
C PRO A 296 2.06 -17.29 18.30
N SER A 297 3.40 -17.23 18.25
CA SER A 297 4.25 -18.42 18.09
C SER A 297 4.14 -19.46 19.21
N ASP A 298 3.59 -19.08 20.36
CA ASP A 298 3.27 -19.98 21.47
C ASP A 298 1.78 -20.14 21.74
N ALA A 299 0.91 -19.76 20.79
CA ALA A 299 -0.53 -19.96 20.84
C ALA A 299 -0.93 -21.39 21.24
N LEU A 300 -2.05 -21.51 21.95
CA LEU A 300 -2.61 -22.80 22.31
C LEU A 300 -3.14 -23.53 21.07
N ASP A 301 -2.88 -24.83 21.00
CA ASP A 301 -3.48 -25.78 20.07
C ASP A 301 -3.96 -26.97 20.92
N THR A 302 -5.25 -26.97 21.21
CA THR A 302 -5.89 -27.85 22.20
C THR A 302 -6.01 -29.28 21.68
N ASP A 303 -6.29 -29.45 20.39
CA ASP A 303 -6.55 -30.76 19.79
C ASP A 303 -5.31 -31.39 19.11
N GLY A 304 -4.28 -30.58 18.87
CA GLY A 304 -2.96 -30.95 18.38
C GLY A 304 -2.90 -31.18 16.87
N ASP A 305 -3.81 -30.61 16.09
CA ASP A 305 -3.85 -30.74 14.63
C ASP A 305 -2.90 -29.77 13.89
N GLY A 306 -2.38 -28.77 14.60
CA GLY A 306 -1.43 -27.77 14.11
C GLY A 306 -2.04 -26.44 13.70
N ILE A 307 -3.35 -26.25 13.87
CA ILE A 307 -4.02 -24.95 13.79
C ILE A 307 -4.22 -24.45 15.24
N PRO A 308 -3.76 -23.24 15.59
CA PRO A 308 -4.02 -22.66 16.90
C PRO A 308 -5.52 -22.49 17.15
N ASP A 309 -5.94 -22.57 18.42
CA ASP A 309 -7.35 -22.49 18.83
C ASP A 309 -8.04 -21.25 18.23
N TYR A 310 -7.39 -20.07 18.24
CA TYR A 310 -7.95 -18.82 17.68
C TYR A 310 -8.14 -18.78 16.16
N LEU A 311 -7.70 -19.80 15.44
CA LEU A 311 -7.88 -19.96 14.00
C LEU A 311 -8.63 -21.26 13.67
N ASP A 312 -9.15 -21.97 14.67
CA ASP A 312 -9.74 -23.29 14.54
C ASP A 312 -11.18 -23.37 15.07
N ALA A 313 -12.13 -23.05 14.18
CA ALA A 313 -13.56 -23.10 14.50
C ALA A 313 -14.08 -24.51 14.87
N ASP A 314 -13.30 -25.58 14.61
CA ASP A 314 -13.64 -26.95 14.99
C ASP A 314 -13.09 -27.32 16.39
N THR A 315 -12.28 -26.45 17.01
CA THR A 315 -11.78 -26.64 18.37
C THR A 315 -12.97 -26.68 19.33
N ALA A 316 -13.23 -27.89 19.83
CA ALA A 316 -14.29 -28.09 20.79
C ALA A 316 -13.88 -27.46 22.12
N ILE A 317 -14.19 -26.17 22.32
CA ILE A 317 -14.15 -25.55 23.64
C ILE A 317 -15.14 -26.33 24.49
N ALA A 318 -14.61 -27.29 25.23
CA ALA A 318 -15.37 -28.09 26.16
C ALA A 318 -15.84 -27.13 27.24
N VAL A 319 -17.03 -26.56 27.07
CA VAL A 319 -17.71 -25.74 28.07
C VAL A 319 -17.81 -26.60 29.33
N THR A 320 -16.84 -26.46 30.24
CA THR A 320 -16.91 -27.10 31.54
C THR A 320 -17.97 -26.36 32.34
N THR A 321 -19.21 -26.86 32.24
CA THR A 321 -20.37 -26.47 33.05
C THR A 321 -20.15 -26.75 34.52
#